data_AF-A0A9D8V3D9-F1
#
_entry.id   AF-A0A9D8V3D9-F1
#
_cell.length_a   1.000
_cell.length_b   1.000
_cell.length_c   1.000
_cell.angle_alpha   90.00
_cell.angle_beta   90.00
_cell.angle_gamma   90.00
#
_symmetry.space_group_name_H-M   'P 1'
#
loop_
_entity.id
_entity.type
_entity.pdbx_description
1 polymer ?
#
loop_
_entity_poly.entity_id
_entity_poly.type
_entity_poly.pdbx_seq_one_letter_code
_entity_poly.pdbx_strand_id
1 'polypeptide(L)'
;MTTIRRTLMLCLACFSLQVMAEESGLRELTPEELERYEFEVEETPATVTDLSLGQRYVLSTQRREIEDLVARRLGILKLKGDESDLKVLQALVDRKAIRSTDTREWQGVGIVFGDVLVTEFGLHWVSYEDDIGTSKALRWRETENYVFPVTLFSKRVGFNEKIDVVSVFAKLKEDIERFKAFEENRPVFQ
;
A
#
# COMPACT_ATOMS: atom_id res chain seq x y z
N MET A 1 -36.01 24.54 89.10
CA MET A 1 -36.62 23.19 88.98
C MET A 1 -37.01 22.98 87.52
N THR A 2 -36.17 22.30 86.73
CA THR A 2 -36.56 21.23 85.79
C THR A 2 -35.34 20.80 84.97
N THR A 3 -35.12 19.50 84.99
CA THR A 3 -34.01 18.72 84.44
C THR A 3 -34.24 18.48 82.95
N ILE A 4 -33.24 18.64 82.08
CA ILE A 4 -33.31 18.16 80.69
C ILE A 4 -32.21 17.13 80.43
N ARG A 5 -32.68 15.96 80.01
CA ARG A 5 -31.97 14.70 79.77
C ARG A 5 -31.01 14.78 78.59
N ARG A 6 -29.88 14.07 78.75
CA ARG A 6 -29.03 13.52 77.69
C ARG A 6 -29.88 12.78 76.64
N THR A 7 -29.64 13.01 75.36
CA THR A 7 -29.91 12.02 74.31
C THR A 7 -28.81 12.09 73.27
N LEU A 8 -28.46 10.90 72.82
CA LEU A 8 -27.21 10.46 72.22
C LEU A 8 -27.15 10.80 70.72
N MET A 9 -25.94 11.18 70.34
CA MET A 9 -25.37 11.33 69.01
C MET A 9 -25.67 10.14 68.07
N LEU A 10 -26.15 10.42 66.86
CA LEU A 10 -25.84 9.61 65.68
C LEU A 10 -25.91 10.49 64.42
N CYS A 11 -24.79 11.13 64.09
CA CYS A 11 -24.62 11.78 62.79
C CYS A 11 -24.43 10.70 61.74
N LEU A 12 -25.46 10.44 60.94
CA LEU A 12 -25.35 9.65 59.72
C LEU A 12 -24.72 10.55 58.65
N ALA A 13 -23.39 10.53 58.54
CA ALA A 13 -22.69 11.21 57.48
C ALA A 13 -23.01 10.51 56.15
N CYS A 14 -23.79 11.17 55.30
CA CYS A 14 -23.88 10.85 53.88
C CYS A 14 -22.48 11.06 53.26
N PHE A 15 -21.67 10.00 53.24
CA PHE A 15 -20.49 9.95 52.39
C PHE A 15 -21.00 9.77 50.96
N SER A 16 -21.14 10.87 50.23
CA SER A 16 -21.27 10.82 48.77
C SER A 16 -20.07 10.03 48.25
N LEU A 17 -20.36 8.89 47.64
CA LEU A 17 -19.38 8.07 46.93
C LEU A 17 -18.86 8.93 45.76
N GLN A 18 -17.79 9.69 45.98
CA GLN A 18 -17.03 10.26 44.87
C GLN A 18 -16.37 9.08 44.16
N VAL A 19 -16.97 8.69 43.05
CA VAL A 19 -16.30 7.90 42.02
C VAL A 19 -15.07 8.70 41.63
N MET A 20 -13.91 8.27 42.12
CA MET A 20 -12.62 8.72 41.63
C MET A 20 -12.47 8.08 40.24
N ALA A 21 -12.82 8.83 39.22
CA ALA A 21 -12.47 8.50 37.85
C ALA A 21 -10.94 8.59 37.76
N GLU A 22 -10.32 7.44 37.52
CA GLU A 22 -8.91 7.30 37.20
C GLU A 22 -8.59 8.22 36.01
N GLU A 23 -7.74 9.23 36.24
CA GLU A 23 -7.29 10.15 35.19
C GLU A 23 -6.67 9.32 34.06
N SER A 24 -7.38 9.20 32.93
CA SER A 24 -6.75 8.75 31.70
C SER A 24 -5.61 9.73 31.40
N GLY A 25 -4.37 9.24 31.33
CA GLY A 25 -3.17 10.03 31.04
C GLY A 25 -3.12 10.68 29.65
N LEU A 26 -4.28 10.94 29.04
CA LEU A 26 -4.47 11.63 27.80
C LEU A 26 -4.69 13.11 28.11
N ARG A 27 -3.69 13.94 27.79
CA ARG A 27 -3.81 15.40 27.84
C ARG A 27 -4.54 15.88 26.59
N GLU A 28 -5.65 16.59 26.77
CA GLU A 28 -6.32 17.31 25.68
C GLU A 28 -5.47 18.54 25.30
N LEU A 29 -5.23 18.71 23.99
CA LEU A 29 -4.54 19.90 23.45
C LEU A 29 -5.53 21.06 23.32
N THR A 30 -5.13 22.29 23.66
CA THR A 30 -5.95 23.46 23.32
C THR A 30 -5.99 23.66 21.80
N PRO A 31 -6.98 24.40 21.26
CA PRO A 31 -7.03 24.70 19.82
C PRO A 31 -5.72 25.30 19.28
N GLU A 32 -5.07 26.17 20.04
CA GLU A 32 -3.80 26.80 19.67
C GLU A 32 -2.61 25.85 19.76
N GLU A 33 -2.65 24.86 20.67
CA GLU A 33 -1.65 23.81 20.77
C GLU A 33 -1.80 22.79 19.64
N LEU A 34 -3.04 22.46 19.26
CA LEU A 34 -3.33 21.58 18.13
C LEU A 34 -2.87 22.18 16.80
N GLU A 35 -3.07 23.49 16.59
CA GLU A 35 -2.58 24.19 15.39
C GLU A 35 -1.05 24.17 15.26
N ARG A 36 -0.33 24.04 16.38
CA ARG A 36 1.14 23.95 16.42
C ARG A 36 1.65 22.54 16.66
N TYR A 37 0.75 21.55 16.70
CA TYR A 37 1.13 20.18 16.97
C TYR A 37 1.72 19.55 15.71
N GLU A 38 3.03 19.29 15.77
CA GLU A 38 3.71 18.48 14.77
C GLU A 38 3.62 17.03 15.21
N PHE A 39 2.91 16.20 14.44
CA PHE A 39 2.89 14.77 14.69
C PHE A 39 4.30 14.23 14.48
N GLU A 40 4.91 13.67 15.53
CA GLU A 40 6.12 12.85 15.39
C GLU A 40 5.73 11.59 14.61
N VAL A 41 5.98 11.60 13.30
CA VAL A 41 5.86 10.40 12.47
C VAL A 41 7.18 9.66 12.57
N GLU A 42 7.21 8.60 13.36
CA GLU A 42 8.34 7.67 13.37
C GLU A 42 8.29 6.83 12.08
N GLU A 43 8.89 7.35 11.00
CA GLU A 43 9.00 6.61 9.74
C GLU A 43 9.99 5.45 9.94
N THR A 44 9.45 4.23 10.04
CA THR A 44 10.30 3.03 10.06
C THR A 44 10.81 2.81 8.63
N PRO A 45 12.14 2.85 8.39
CA PRO A 45 12.66 2.70 7.04
C PRO A 45 12.34 1.32 6.50
N ALA A 46 11.88 1.26 5.24
CA ALA A 46 11.54 -0.01 4.62
C ALA A 46 12.78 -0.90 4.46
N THR A 47 12.61 -2.19 4.70
CA THR A 47 13.62 -3.20 4.46
C THR A 47 13.43 -3.78 3.06
N VAL A 48 14.47 -3.66 2.23
CA VAL A 48 14.45 -4.16 0.85
C VAL A 48 15.42 -5.32 0.70
N THR A 49 14.91 -6.44 0.20
CA THR A 49 15.69 -7.67 0.01
C THR A 49 15.35 -8.34 -1.32
N ASP A 50 16.18 -9.28 -1.74
CA ASP A 50 15.85 -10.16 -2.85
C ASP A 50 14.57 -10.94 -2.58
N LEU A 51 13.86 -11.30 -3.66
CA LEU A 51 12.68 -12.14 -3.54
C LEU A 51 13.01 -13.47 -2.85
N SER A 52 12.16 -13.87 -1.90
CA SER A 52 12.23 -15.23 -1.37
C SER A 52 11.77 -16.27 -2.41
N LEU A 53 12.03 -17.56 -2.15
CA LEU A 53 11.60 -18.64 -3.04
C LEU A 53 10.07 -18.67 -3.20
N GLY A 54 9.33 -18.58 -2.09
CA GLY A 54 7.87 -18.58 -2.12
C GLY A 54 7.32 -17.36 -2.85
N GLN A 55 7.96 -16.21 -2.67
CA GLN A 55 7.63 -14.98 -3.35
C GLN A 55 7.83 -15.06 -4.88
N ARG A 56 8.94 -15.65 -5.35
CA ARG A 56 9.15 -15.94 -6.78
C ARG A 56 8.10 -16.90 -7.34
N TYR A 57 7.76 -17.94 -6.58
CA TYR A 57 6.73 -18.92 -6.96
C TYR A 57 5.34 -18.29 -7.09
N VAL A 58 4.97 -17.39 -6.19
CA VAL A 58 3.70 -16.66 -6.27
C VAL A 58 3.64 -15.80 -7.53
N LEU A 59 4.70 -15.05 -7.85
CA LEU A 59 4.73 -14.24 -9.06
C LEU A 59 4.66 -15.12 -10.32
N SER A 60 5.44 -16.19 -10.40
CA SER A 60 5.42 -17.09 -11.57
C SER A 60 4.07 -17.78 -11.76
N THR A 61 3.39 -18.11 -10.67
CA THR A 61 2.05 -18.70 -10.72
C THR A 61 1.03 -17.71 -11.26
N GLN A 62 1.01 -16.47 -10.76
CA GLN A 62 0.08 -15.45 -11.24
C GLN A 62 0.34 -15.06 -12.71
N ARG A 63 1.60 -15.04 -13.16
CA ARG A 63 1.92 -14.85 -14.59
C ARG A 63 1.24 -15.88 -15.47
N ARG A 64 1.37 -17.17 -15.13
CA ARG A 64 0.72 -18.27 -15.87
C ARG A 64 -0.80 -18.15 -15.84
N GLU A 65 -1.38 -17.80 -14.69
CA GLU A 65 -2.84 -17.58 -14.56
C GLU A 65 -3.33 -16.50 -15.54
N ILE A 66 -2.57 -15.42 -15.71
CA ILE A 66 -2.89 -14.35 -16.67
C ILE A 66 -2.65 -14.79 -18.12
N GLU A 67 -1.57 -15.50 -18.43
CA GLU A 67 -1.36 -16.06 -19.77
C GLU A 67 -2.51 -17.00 -20.17
N ASP A 68 -2.95 -17.87 -19.26
CA ASP A 68 -4.10 -18.75 -19.47
C ASP A 68 -5.41 -17.97 -19.65
N LEU A 69 -5.60 -16.87 -18.92
CA LEU A 69 -6.74 -15.97 -19.10
C LEU A 69 -6.70 -15.32 -20.49
N VAL A 70 -5.56 -14.78 -20.90
CA VAL A 70 -5.33 -14.17 -22.22
C VAL A 70 -5.61 -15.17 -23.33
N ALA A 71 -5.10 -16.40 -23.22
CA ALA A 71 -5.35 -17.45 -24.20
C ALA A 71 -6.84 -17.75 -24.33
N ARG A 72 -7.56 -17.91 -23.21
CA ARG A 72 -9.00 -18.23 -23.20
C ARG A 72 -9.89 -17.09 -23.69
N ARG A 73 -9.51 -15.83 -23.45
CA ARG A 73 -10.36 -14.65 -23.72
C ARG A 73 -10.03 -13.95 -25.02
N LEU A 74 -8.78 -14.02 -25.46
CA LEU A 74 -8.25 -13.27 -26.60
C LEU A 74 -7.66 -14.17 -27.70
N GLY A 75 -7.45 -15.47 -27.42
CA GLY A 75 -6.84 -16.41 -28.38
C GLY A 75 -5.33 -16.22 -28.57
N ILE A 76 -4.68 -15.44 -27.71
CA ILE A 76 -3.24 -15.20 -27.75
C ILE A 76 -2.57 -16.19 -26.80
N LEU A 77 -1.74 -17.08 -27.34
CA LEU A 77 -1.21 -18.23 -26.58
C LEU A 77 -0.07 -17.87 -25.63
N LYS A 78 0.61 -16.73 -25.85
CA LYS A 78 1.79 -16.35 -25.08
C LYS A 78 1.99 -14.84 -25.09
N LEU A 79 2.41 -14.31 -23.95
CA LEU A 79 2.85 -12.93 -23.78
C LEU A 79 4.36 -12.84 -23.99
N LYS A 80 4.83 -11.73 -24.56
CA LYS A 80 6.25 -11.52 -24.87
C LYS A 80 7.05 -10.94 -23.71
N GLY A 81 6.39 -10.23 -22.80
CA GLY A 81 6.99 -9.44 -21.72
C GLY A 81 7.55 -8.09 -22.19
N ASP A 82 7.07 -7.54 -23.31
CA ASP A 82 7.51 -6.25 -23.88
C ASP A 82 6.32 -5.30 -24.09
N GLU A 83 6.57 -4.05 -24.52
CA GLU A 83 5.52 -3.04 -24.74
C GLU A 83 4.35 -3.53 -25.63
N SER A 84 4.54 -4.54 -26.50
CA SER A 84 3.46 -5.04 -27.35
C SER A 84 2.34 -5.73 -26.57
N ASP A 85 2.62 -6.23 -25.36
CA ASP A 85 1.63 -6.84 -24.48
C ASP A 85 0.69 -5.81 -23.82
N LEU A 86 1.04 -4.52 -23.81
CA LEU A 86 0.18 -3.48 -23.25
C LEU A 86 -1.20 -3.44 -23.94
N LYS A 87 -1.23 -3.67 -25.26
CA LYS A 87 -2.48 -3.76 -26.03
C LYS A 87 -3.29 -5.01 -25.68
N VAL A 88 -2.61 -6.09 -25.33
CA VAL A 88 -3.24 -7.35 -24.91
C VAL A 88 -3.90 -7.17 -23.54
N LEU A 89 -3.18 -6.55 -22.59
CA LEU A 89 -3.71 -6.23 -21.27
C LEU A 89 -4.87 -5.22 -21.36
N GLN A 90 -4.76 -4.18 -22.20
CA GLN A 90 -5.87 -3.27 -22.46
C GLN A 90 -7.11 -4.02 -23.01
N ALA A 91 -6.91 -4.98 -23.92
CA ALA A 91 -8.03 -5.76 -24.46
C ALA A 91 -8.72 -6.63 -23.40
N LEU A 92 -8.01 -7.12 -22.37
CA LEU A 92 -8.65 -7.79 -21.22
C LEU A 92 -9.57 -6.84 -20.45
N VAL A 93 -9.11 -5.62 -20.21
CA VAL A 93 -9.87 -4.56 -19.53
C VAL A 93 -11.11 -4.21 -20.34
N ASP A 94 -10.94 -3.89 -21.62
CA ASP A 94 -12.02 -3.42 -22.51
C ASP A 94 -13.12 -4.47 -22.69
N ARG A 95 -12.74 -5.76 -22.76
CA ARG A 95 -13.68 -6.88 -22.84
C ARG A 95 -14.30 -7.27 -21.50
N LYS A 96 -13.94 -6.57 -20.40
CA LYS A 96 -14.36 -6.89 -19.04
C LYS A 96 -14.10 -8.38 -18.71
N ALA A 97 -12.94 -8.87 -19.12
CA ALA A 97 -12.57 -10.28 -18.99
C ALA A 97 -12.38 -10.72 -17.52
N ILE A 98 -12.16 -9.75 -16.63
CA ILE A 98 -11.92 -9.90 -15.19
C ILE A 98 -13.05 -9.19 -14.44
N ARG A 99 -13.62 -9.82 -13.41
CA ARG A 99 -14.64 -9.19 -12.56
C ARG A 99 -14.01 -8.11 -11.69
N SER A 100 -14.75 -7.04 -11.39
CA SER A 100 -14.22 -5.97 -10.53
C SER A 100 -13.83 -6.45 -9.12
N THR A 101 -14.51 -7.49 -8.62
CA THR A 101 -14.24 -8.09 -7.31
C THR A 101 -13.08 -9.09 -7.31
N ASP A 102 -12.51 -9.42 -8.48
CA ASP A 102 -11.42 -10.40 -8.59
C ASP A 102 -10.06 -9.72 -8.38
N THR A 103 -9.78 -9.34 -7.13
CA THR A 103 -8.54 -8.66 -6.75
C THR A 103 -7.30 -9.44 -7.17
N ARG A 104 -7.34 -10.78 -7.10
CA ARG A 104 -6.19 -11.62 -7.45
C ARG A 104 -5.88 -11.55 -8.95
N GLU A 105 -6.88 -11.69 -9.82
CA GLU A 105 -6.66 -11.56 -11.26
C GLU A 105 -6.15 -10.14 -11.63
N TRP A 106 -6.69 -9.08 -11.01
CA TRP A 106 -6.19 -7.72 -11.21
C TRP A 106 -4.74 -7.55 -10.76
N GLN A 107 -4.36 -8.18 -9.64
CA GLN A 107 -2.98 -8.18 -9.18
C GLN A 107 -2.05 -8.96 -10.12
N GLY A 108 -2.54 -10.07 -10.69
CA GLY A 108 -1.85 -10.80 -11.75
C GLY A 108 -1.58 -9.93 -12.98
N VAL A 109 -2.59 -9.16 -13.44
CA VAL A 109 -2.40 -8.18 -14.52
C VAL A 109 -1.32 -7.16 -14.16
N GLY A 110 -1.31 -6.69 -12.91
CA GLY A 110 -0.26 -5.84 -12.37
C GLY A 110 1.13 -6.48 -12.45
N ILE A 111 1.25 -7.78 -12.16
CA ILE A 111 2.53 -8.50 -12.25
C ILE A 111 3.02 -8.56 -13.70
N VAL A 112 2.17 -8.96 -14.63
CA VAL A 112 2.53 -9.06 -16.06
C VAL A 112 2.87 -7.68 -16.63
N PHE A 113 2.12 -6.64 -16.26
CA PHE A 113 2.45 -5.26 -16.59
C PHE A 113 3.80 -4.83 -16.01
N GLY A 114 4.10 -5.26 -14.78
CA GLY A 114 5.39 -5.05 -14.14
C GLY A 114 6.55 -5.72 -14.89
N ASP A 115 6.32 -6.88 -15.50
CA ASP A 115 7.34 -7.54 -16.33
C ASP A 115 7.67 -6.73 -17.59
N VAL A 116 6.68 -6.05 -18.17
CA VAL A 116 6.92 -5.08 -19.26
C VAL A 116 7.82 -3.95 -18.75
N LEU A 117 7.53 -3.36 -17.59
CA LEU A 117 8.38 -2.31 -17.01
C LEU A 117 9.83 -2.80 -16.73
N VAL A 118 9.99 -4.04 -16.29
CA VAL A 118 11.29 -4.68 -16.10
C VAL A 118 12.07 -4.72 -17.41
N THR A 119 11.45 -5.23 -18.47
CA THR A 119 12.08 -5.35 -19.80
C THR A 119 12.47 -3.99 -20.36
N GLU A 120 11.57 -3.01 -20.29
CA GLU A 120 11.76 -1.70 -20.94
C GLU A 120 12.74 -0.79 -20.19
N PHE A 121 12.76 -0.85 -18.86
CA PHE A 121 13.53 0.10 -18.05
C PHE A 121 14.72 -0.51 -17.31
N GLY A 122 14.91 -1.83 -17.41
CA GLY A 122 15.98 -2.55 -16.70
C GLY A 122 15.79 -2.55 -15.19
N LEU A 123 14.53 -2.65 -14.74
CA LEU A 123 14.19 -2.80 -13.33
C LEU A 123 14.34 -4.26 -12.91
N HIS A 124 14.30 -4.54 -11.62
CA HIS A 124 14.21 -5.91 -11.11
C HIS A 124 13.24 -6.00 -9.93
N TRP A 125 12.65 -7.18 -9.74
CA TRP A 125 11.72 -7.42 -8.65
C TRP A 125 12.44 -7.58 -7.32
N VAL A 126 11.96 -6.89 -6.29
CA VAL A 126 12.44 -6.95 -4.90
C VAL A 126 11.30 -7.20 -3.92
N SER A 127 11.65 -7.71 -2.74
CA SER A 127 10.77 -7.76 -1.58
C SER A 127 10.93 -6.45 -0.83
N TYR A 128 9.85 -5.71 -0.69
CA TYR A 128 9.83 -4.42 0.01
C TYR A 128 8.96 -4.59 1.26
N GLU A 129 9.52 -4.39 2.45
CA GLU A 129 8.81 -4.55 3.72
C GLU A 129 8.80 -3.24 4.49
N ASP A 130 7.61 -2.72 4.75
CA ASP A 130 7.38 -1.54 5.58
C ASP A 130 6.58 -1.91 6.85
N ASP A 131 6.14 -0.91 7.58
CA ASP A 131 5.32 -1.03 8.79
C ASP A 131 3.93 -1.67 8.53
N ILE A 132 3.41 -1.55 7.30
CA ILE A 132 2.14 -2.14 6.87
C ILE A 132 2.34 -3.60 6.47
N GLY A 133 3.50 -3.93 5.89
CA GLY A 133 3.96 -5.30 5.68
C GLY A 133 4.76 -5.50 4.39
N THR A 134 4.81 -6.74 3.93
CA THR A 134 5.64 -7.11 2.77
C THR A 134 4.90 -7.00 1.43
N SER A 135 5.49 -6.24 0.52
CA SER A 135 5.08 -6.05 -0.86
C SER A 135 6.14 -6.52 -1.87
N LYS A 136 5.73 -6.53 -3.15
CA LYS A 136 6.60 -6.76 -4.30
C LYS A 136 6.74 -5.46 -5.06
N ALA A 137 7.96 -4.97 -5.18
CA ALA A 137 8.24 -3.76 -5.91
C ALA A 137 9.22 -4.04 -7.06
N LEU A 138 9.28 -3.12 -7.99
CA LEU A 138 10.35 -3.01 -8.96
C LEU A 138 11.33 -1.95 -8.49
N ARG A 139 12.62 -2.27 -8.53
CA ARG A 139 13.72 -1.37 -8.17
C ARG A 139 14.65 -1.18 -9.36
N TRP A 140 15.20 0.02 -9.49
CA TRP A 140 16.30 0.26 -10.42
C TRP A 140 17.62 0.27 -9.66
N ARG A 141 18.51 -0.68 -9.98
CA ARG A 141 19.81 -0.87 -9.29
C ARG A 141 19.63 -0.86 -7.76
N GLU A 142 20.55 -0.28 -7.02
CA GLU A 142 20.48 -0.14 -5.56
C GLU A 142 19.94 1.25 -5.14
N THR A 143 18.95 1.79 -5.84
CA THR A 143 18.35 3.11 -5.54
C THR A 143 17.12 2.99 -4.64
N GLU A 144 16.75 4.07 -3.96
CA GLU A 144 15.53 4.14 -3.13
C GLU A 144 14.27 4.49 -3.93
N ASN A 145 14.26 4.19 -5.23
CA ASN A 145 13.11 4.41 -6.11
C ASN A 145 12.41 3.08 -6.39
N TYR A 146 11.11 3.02 -6.05
CA TYR A 146 10.31 1.80 -6.12
C TYR A 146 9.03 2.00 -6.93
N VAL A 147 8.68 1.03 -7.76
CA VAL A 147 7.42 0.98 -8.49
C VAL A 147 6.61 -0.24 -8.02
N PHE A 148 5.32 -0.04 -7.73
CA PHE A 148 4.45 -1.07 -7.15
C PHE A 148 3.35 -1.51 -8.11
N PRO A 149 3.67 -2.29 -9.17
CA PRO A 149 2.72 -2.61 -10.21
C PRO A 149 1.64 -3.61 -9.77
N VAL A 150 1.91 -4.44 -8.76
CA VAL A 150 1.01 -5.53 -8.31
C VAL A 150 -0.37 -5.00 -7.95
N THR A 151 -0.47 -3.95 -7.12
CA THR A 151 -1.78 -3.44 -6.69
C THR A 151 -2.33 -2.32 -7.57
N LEU A 152 -1.59 -1.92 -8.60
CA LEU A 152 -1.87 -0.74 -9.42
C LEU A 152 -3.28 -0.79 -10.03
N PHE A 153 -3.65 -1.91 -10.64
CA PHE A 153 -4.96 -2.04 -11.28
C PHE A 153 -6.07 -2.40 -10.28
N SER A 154 -5.79 -3.26 -9.29
CA SER A 154 -6.80 -3.64 -8.30
C SER A 154 -7.28 -2.43 -7.48
N LYS A 155 -6.39 -1.49 -7.14
CA LYS A 155 -6.76 -0.24 -6.46
C LYS A 155 -7.68 0.61 -7.32
N ARG A 156 -7.34 0.81 -8.60
CA ARG A 156 -8.17 1.59 -9.55
C ARG A 156 -9.58 1.01 -9.68
N VAL A 157 -9.69 -0.31 -9.82
CA VAL A 157 -10.99 -0.97 -9.85
C VAL A 157 -11.76 -0.76 -8.56
N GLY A 158 -11.10 -0.87 -7.40
CA GLY A 158 -11.70 -0.62 -6.08
C GLY A 158 -12.27 0.79 -5.93
N PHE A 159 -11.62 1.79 -6.54
CA PHE A 159 -12.09 3.18 -6.59
C PHE A 159 -12.98 3.49 -7.80
N ASN A 160 -13.36 2.48 -8.58
CA ASN A 160 -14.18 2.62 -9.78
C ASN A 160 -13.59 3.60 -10.82
N GLU A 161 -12.26 3.67 -10.86
CA GLU A 161 -11.51 4.45 -11.84
C GLU A 161 -11.45 3.73 -13.19
N LYS A 162 -11.48 4.51 -14.28
CA LYS A 162 -11.28 3.96 -15.61
C LYS A 162 -9.83 3.49 -15.76
N ILE A 163 -9.65 2.24 -16.22
CA ILE A 163 -8.34 1.68 -16.52
C ILE A 163 -8.00 1.91 -17.99
N ASP A 164 -6.92 2.66 -18.21
CA ASP A 164 -6.23 2.78 -19.48
C ASP A 164 -4.77 2.35 -19.26
N VAL A 165 -4.47 1.10 -19.62
CA VAL A 165 -3.19 0.44 -19.42
C VAL A 165 -2.07 1.16 -20.18
N VAL A 166 -2.36 1.62 -21.40
CA VAL A 166 -1.37 2.30 -22.26
C VAL A 166 -1.03 3.66 -21.68
N SER A 167 -2.03 4.43 -21.25
CA SER A 167 -1.81 5.73 -20.61
C SER A 167 -1.11 5.59 -19.26
N VAL A 168 -1.44 4.55 -18.48
CA VAL A 168 -0.75 4.25 -17.22
C VAL A 168 0.71 3.91 -17.46
N PHE A 169 1.03 3.14 -18.50
CA PHE A 169 2.41 2.87 -18.89
C PHE A 169 3.16 4.14 -19.29
N ALA A 170 2.56 4.98 -20.15
CA ALA A 170 3.18 6.22 -20.60
C ALA A 170 3.53 7.15 -19.42
N LYS A 171 2.63 7.28 -18.44
CA LYS A 171 2.90 8.06 -17.23
C LYS A 171 4.05 7.48 -16.41
N LEU A 172 4.03 6.16 -16.16
CA LEU A 172 5.10 5.51 -15.39
C LEU A 172 6.44 5.57 -16.12
N LYS A 173 6.45 5.50 -17.44
CA LYS A 173 7.65 5.70 -18.26
C LYS A 173 8.29 7.05 -17.99
N GLU A 174 7.51 8.13 -18.02
CA GLU A 174 8.00 9.48 -17.72
C GLU A 174 8.55 9.59 -16.29
N ASP A 175 7.84 9.03 -15.30
CA ASP A 175 8.28 9.04 -13.89
C ASP A 175 9.57 8.23 -13.70
N ILE A 176 9.67 7.06 -14.36
CA ILE A 176 10.85 6.19 -14.32
C ILE A 176 12.06 6.83 -14.95
N GLU A 177 11.90 7.39 -16.16
CA GLU A 177 12.99 8.08 -16.85
C GLU A 177 13.47 9.29 -16.05
N ARG A 178 12.56 10.03 -15.41
CA ARG A 178 12.90 11.16 -14.54
C ARG A 178 13.74 10.75 -13.34
N PHE A 179 13.34 9.71 -12.59
CA PHE A 179 14.14 9.31 -11.43
C PHE A 179 15.46 8.68 -11.84
N LYS A 180 15.50 7.94 -12.97
CA LYS A 180 16.77 7.40 -13.51
C LYS A 180 17.74 8.52 -13.85
N ALA A 181 17.27 9.55 -14.58
CA ALA A 181 18.08 10.70 -14.90
C ALA A 181 18.56 11.46 -13.65
N PHE A 182 17.73 11.56 -12.62
CA PHE A 182 18.13 12.15 -11.34
C PHE A 182 19.27 11.35 -10.67
N GLU A 183 19.10 10.03 -10.55
CA GLU A 183 20.08 9.14 -9.92
C GLU A 183 21.40 9.06 -10.70
N GLU A 184 21.37 9.14 -12.04
CA GLU A 184 22.58 9.20 -12.87
C GLU A 184 23.38 10.49 -12.68
N ASN A 185 22.70 11.60 -12.37
CA ASN A 185 23.33 12.90 -12.15
C ASN A 185 23.53 13.23 -10.65
N ARG A 186 23.23 12.28 -9.76
CA ARG A 186 23.31 12.52 -8.32
C ARG A 186 24.78 12.71 -7.92
N PRO A 187 25.17 13.87 -7.35
CA PRO A 187 26.55 14.09 -6.92
C PRO A 187 26.89 13.08 -5.83
N VAL A 188 27.88 12.23 -6.11
CA VAL A 188 28.46 11.33 -5.10
C VAL A 188 29.35 12.20 -4.21
N PHE A 189 28.79 12.72 -3.13
CA PHE A 189 29.61 13.26 -2.05
C PHE A 189 30.30 12.06 -1.39
N GLN A 190 31.59 11.89 -1.68
CA GLN A 190 32.46 10.93 -1.00
C GLN A 190 32.82 11.42 0.40
#